data_AF-A0A358XNI6-F1
#
_entry.id   AF-A0A358XNI6-F1
#
_cell.length_a   1.000
_cell.length_b   1.000
_cell.length_c   1.000
_cell.angle_alpha   90.00
_cell.angle_beta   90.00
_cell.angle_gamma   90.00
#
_symmetry.space_group_name_H-M   'P 1'
#
loop_
_entity.id
_entity.type
_entity.pdbx_description
1 polymer ?
#
loop_
_entity_poly.entity_id
_entity_poly.type
_entity_poly.pdbx_seq_one_letter_code
_entity_poly.pdbx_strand_id
1 'polypeptide(L)'
;MNYGDRKYPRNGSEDQFLSTISQSPLYGPVLPDGSGRYTSRAYPFQSPNKNPVAVAENAFTRLNNYFMQGNIFLNVKILDGLDWKTSGGLTYGFTKNYTNKPVINQYMWF
;
A
#
# COMPACT_ATOMS: atom_id res chain seq x y z
N MET A 1 -19.43 -5.76 10.07
CA MET A 1 -18.00 -5.51 10.33
C MET A 1 -17.28 -5.63 9.01
N ASN A 2 -16.59 -4.58 8.59
CA ASN A 2 -15.86 -4.56 7.32
C ASN A 2 -14.38 -4.84 7.61
N TYR A 3 -13.79 -5.75 6.81
CA TYR A 3 -12.38 -6.05 6.83
C TYR A 3 -11.77 -5.70 5.48
N GLY A 4 -10.67 -4.96 5.49
CA GLY A 4 -9.87 -4.65 4.31
C GLY A 4 -8.47 -5.25 4.44
N ASP A 5 -7.97 -5.88 3.39
CA ASP A 5 -6.59 -6.35 3.28
C ASP A 5 -6.01 -5.88 1.95
N ARG A 6 -5.05 -4.96 2.01
CA ARG A 6 -4.43 -4.38 0.83
C ARG A 6 -2.92 -4.54 0.88
N LYS A 7 -2.35 -5.16 -0.16
CA LYS A 7 -0.90 -5.17 -0.44
C LYS A 7 -0.60 -4.22 -1.59
N TYR A 8 0.38 -3.35 -1.42
CA TYR A 8 0.79 -2.38 -2.44
C TYR A 8 2.32 -2.15 -2.40
N PRO A 9 2.92 -1.61 -3.47
CA PRO A 9 4.34 -1.26 -3.46
C PRO A 9 4.67 -0.37 -2.28
N ARG A 10 5.84 -0.55 -1.67
CA ARG A 10 6.24 0.13 -0.43
C ARG A 10 5.88 1.62 -0.37
N ASN A 11 6.17 2.35 -1.45
CA ASN A 11 5.98 3.80 -1.55
C ASN A 11 4.70 4.20 -2.33
N GLY A 12 3.80 3.24 -2.60
CA GLY A 12 2.60 3.47 -3.39
C GLY A 12 2.80 3.26 -4.89
N SER A 13 1.68 3.22 -5.61
CA SER A 13 1.66 3.02 -7.07
C SER A 13 2.21 4.20 -7.86
N GLU A 14 2.10 5.42 -7.31
CA GLU A 14 2.63 6.63 -7.96
C GLU A 14 4.15 6.62 -8.02
N ASP A 15 4.82 6.35 -6.89
CA ASP A 15 6.27 6.22 -6.83
C ASP A 15 6.77 5.05 -7.72
N GLN A 16 6.01 3.96 -7.77
CA GLN A 16 6.27 2.83 -8.66
C GLN A 16 6.22 3.24 -10.14
N PHE A 17 5.21 4.02 -10.53
CA PHE A 17 5.05 4.54 -11.88
C PHE A 17 6.15 5.54 -12.25
N LEU A 18 6.45 6.50 -11.37
CA LEU A 18 7.53 7.47 -11.55
C LEU A 18 8.89 6.78 -11.70
N SER A 19 9.13 5.73 -10.91
CA SER A 19 10.35 4.91 -11.02
C SER A 19 10.45 4.26 -12.40
N THR A 20 9.35 3.72 -12.95
CA THR A 20 9.31 3.11 -14.29
C THR A 20 9.63 4.10 -15.40
N ILE A 21 8.99 5.27 -15.43
CA ILE A 21 9.21 6.25 -16.51
C ILE A 21 10.57 6.97 -16.41
N SER A 22 11.24 6.89 -15.26
CA SER A 22 12.59 7.45 -15.08
C SER A 22 13.73 6.52 -15.49
N GLN A 23 13.42 5.26 -15.87
CA GLN A 23 14.44 4.31 -16.30
C GLN A 23 15.00 4.69 -17.67
N SER A 24 16.31 4.55 -17.85
CA SER A 24 16.94 4.74 -19.16
C SER A 24 16.65 3.53 -20.07
N PRO A 25 16.48 3.72 -21.39
CA PRO A 25 16.33 2.60 -22.33
C PRO A 25 17.63 1.79 -22.54
N LEU A 26 18.73 2.16 -21.90
CA LEU A 26 20.06 1.55 -22.08
C LEU A 26 20.29 0.28 -21.25
N TYR A 27 19.37 -0.06 -20.34
CA TYR A 27 19.48 -1.25 -19.50
C TYR A 27 18.09 -1.82 -19.18
N GLY A 28 18.05 -3.13 -18.92
CA GLY A 28 16.85 -3.83 -18.43
C GLY A 28 16.79 -3.88 -16.90
N PRO A 29 15.63 -4.26 -16.33
CA PRO A 29 15.43 -4.32 -14.88
C PRO A 29 16.27 -5.41 -14.19
N VAL A 30 16.75 -6.41 -14.92
CA VAL A 30 17.61 -7.49 -14.42
C VAL A 30 18.78 -7.69 -15.37
N LEU A 31 19.93 -8.11 -14.86
CA LEU A 31 21.11 -8.37 -15.67
C LEU A 31 20.82 -9.43 -16.76
N PRO A 32 21.40 -9.28 -17.96
CA PRO A 32 21.18 -10.21 -19.07
C PRO A 32 21.94 -11.54 -18.90
N ASP A 33 22.73 -11.69 -17.83
CA ASP A 33 23.57 -12.86 -17.54
C ASP A 33 22.80 -14.08 -16.99
N GLY A 34 21.48 -13.98 -16.87
CA GLY A 34 20.62 -15.05 -16.33
C GLY A 34 20.67 -15.19 -14.81
N SER A 35 21.41 -14.34 -14.08
CA SER A 35 21.52 -14.41 -12.62
C SER A 35 20.27 -13.96 -11.86
N GLY A 36 19.34 -13.29 -12.55
CA GLY A 36 18.18 -12.65 -11.93
C GLY A 36 18.51 -11.45 -11.04
N ARG A 37 19.77 -11.01 -10.99
CA ARG A 37 20.19 -9.84 -10.23
C ARG A 37 19.63 -8.56 -10.84
N TYR A 38 19.14 -7.66 -10.00
CA TYR A 38 18.58 -6.39 -10.45
C TYR A 38 19.64 -5.41 -10.93
N THR A 39 19.29 -4.58 -11.90
CA THR A 39 20.14 -3.50 -12.39
C THR A 39 19.79 -2.18 -11.72
N SER A 40 20.79 -1.37 -11.39
CA SER A 40 20.59 0.02 -10.92
C SER A 40 20.67 1.01 -12.07
N ARG A 41 21.68 0.86 -12.95
CA ARG A 41 21.98 1.76 -14.07
C ARG A 41 22.90 1.09 -15.08
N ALA A 42 23.04 1.71 -16.25
CA ALA A 42 24.02 1.32 -17.24
C ALA A 42 25.40 1.86 -16.82
N TYR A 43 25.59 3.18 -16.76
CA TYR A 43 26.88 3.83 -16.52
C TYR A 43 26.97 4.52 -15.15
N PRO A 44 28.18 4.73 -14.57
CA PRO A 44 28.34 5.32 -13.23
C PRO A 44 27.85 6.76 -13.11
N PHE A 45 27.85 7.52 -14.20
CA PHE A 45 27.42 8.93 -14.24
C PHE A 45 25.89 9.08 -14.30
N GLN A 46 25.14 8.00 -14.48
CA GLN A 46 23.68 8.05 -14.49
C GLN A 46 23.11 8.08 -13.07
N SER A 47 22.06 8.87 -12.90
CA SER A 47 21.28 8.96 -11.65
C SER A 47 19.82 8.56 -11.90
N PRO A 48 19.54 7.28 -12.23
CA PRO A 48 18.17 6.83 -12.36
C PRO A 48 17.49 6.76 -10.98
N ASN A 49 16.16 6.68 -10.99
CA ASN A 49 15.43 6.30 -9.79
C ASN A 49 15.63 4.81 -9.49
N LYS A 50 15.13 4.37 -8.33
CA LYS A 50 15.11 2.96 -7.90
C LYS A 50 14.57 2.05 -9.01
N ASN A 51 15.11 0.84 -9.10
CA ASN A 51 14.60 -0.16 -10.02
C ASN A 51 13.15 -0.54 -9.65
N PRO A 52 12.16 -0.30 -10.55
CA PRO A 52 10.76 -0.56 -10.24
C PRO A 52 10.49 -2.07 -10.03
N VAL A 53 11.07 -2.96 -10.82
CA VAL A 53 10.86 -4.41 -10.68
C VAL A 53 11.40 -4.90 -9.33
N ALA A 54 12.61 -4.45 -8.96
CA ALA A 54 13.21 -4.77 -7.68
C ALA A 54 12.32 -4.38 -6.50
N VAL A 55 11.72 -3.18 -6.55
CA VAL A 55 10.78 -2.70 -5.53
C VAL A 55 9.49 -3.52 -5.53
N ALA A 56 8.89 -3.78 -6.69
CA ALA A 56 7.62 -4.50 -6.79
C ALA A 56 7.70 -5.92 -6.21
N GLU A 57 8.83 -6.60 -6.44
CA GLU A 57 9.02 -8.00 -6.03
C GLU A 57 9.41 -8.12 -4.55
N ASN A 58 10.18 -7.17 -4.00
CA ASN A 58 10.81 -7.32 -2.69
C ASN A 58 10.26 -6.37 -1.61
N ALA A 59 9.73 -5.21 -1.99
CA ALA A 59 9.35 -4.15 -1.05
C ALA A 59 7.87 -3.80 -1.15
N PHE A 60 7.12 -4.14 -0.10
CA PHE A 60 5.67 -3.93 -0.07
C PHE A 60 5.20 -3.37 1.27
N THR A 61 4.03 -2.75 1.26
CA THR A 61 3.26 -2.42 2.45
C THR A 61 1.96 -3.22 2.44
N ARG A 62 1.61 -3.79 3.60
CA ARG A 62 0.32 -4.42 3.87
C ARG A 62 -0.45 -3.57 4.86
N LEU A 63 -1.70 -3.26 4.50
CA LEU A 63 -2.61 -2.43 5.26
C LEU A 63 -3.86 -3.26 5.55
N ASN A 64 -4.13 -3.49 6.83
CA ASN A 64 -5.30 -4.19 7.31
C ASN A 64 -6.23 -3.22 8.04
N ASN A 65 -7.47 -3.11 7.57
CA ASN A 65 -8.49 -2.23 8.13
C ASN A 65 -9.61 -3.04 8.76
N TYR A 66 -10.05 -2.61 9.93
CA TYR A 66 -11.21 -3.15 10.63
C TYR A 66 -12.15 -1.99 10.91
N PHE A 67 -13.39 -2.12 10.47
CA PHE A 67 -14.39 -1.08 10.65
C PHE A 67 -15.71 -1.67 11.11
N MET A 68 -16.32 -1.01 12.08
CA MET A 68 -17.64 -1.36 12.59
C MET A 68 -18.43 -0.09 12.86
N GLN A 69 -19.69 -0.10 12.47
CA GLN A 69 -20.63 0.99 12.75
C GLN A 69 -21.99 0.36 13.07
N GLY A 70 -22.67 0.93 14.07
CA GLY A 70 -24.00 0.50 14.46
C GLY A 70 -24.77 1.65 15.10
N ASN A 71 -26.09 1.64 14.92
CA ASN A 71 -27.01 2.60 15.53
C ASN A 71 -28.17 1.83 16.17
N ILE A 72 -28.61 2.28 17.34
CA ILE A 72 -29.75 1.73 18.08
C ILE A 72 -30.72 2.87 18.32
N PHE A 73 -32.01 2.61 18.12
CA PHE A 73 -33.10 3.53 18.37
C PHE A 73 -34.15 2.83 19.23
N LEU A 74 -34.65 3.53 20.24
CA LEU A 74 -35.72 3.06 21.11
C LEU A 74 -36.80 4.13 21.16
N ASN A 75 -38.01 3.74 20.79
CA ASN A 75 -39.20 4.58 20.86
C ASN A 75 -40.21 3.90 21.79
N VAL A 76 -40.63 4.61 22.84
CA VAL A 76 -41.59 4.13 23.82
C VAL A 76 -42.78 5.07 23.83
N LYS A 77 -43.97 4.55 23.54
CA LYS A 77 -45.23 5.28 23.72
C LYS A 77 -45.60 5.20 25.20
N ILE A 78 -45.64 6.34 25.90
CA ILE A 78 -45.91 6.38 27.34
C ILE A 78 -47.40 6.56 27.59
N LEU A 79 -48.02 7.55 26.93
CA LEU A 79 -49.45 7.85 26.97
C LEU A 79 -49.89 8.37 25.58
N ASP A 80 -51.19 8.49 25.33
CA ASP A 80 -51.66 9.18 24.13
C ASP A 80 -51.19 10.65 24.14
N GLY A 81 -50.43 11.04 23.12
CA GLY A 81 -49.81 12.37 23.01
C GLY A 81 -48.42 12.50 23.63
N LEU A 82 -47.87 11.46 24.26
CA LEU A 82 -46.53 11.47 24.85
C LEU A 82 -45.69 10.25 24.45
N ASP A 83 -44.70 10.50 23.60
CA ASP A 83 -43.70 9.52 23.17
C ASP A 83 -42.31 9.90 23.72
N TRP A 84 -41.58 8.90 24.22
CA TRP A 84 -40.16 9.02 24.51
C TRP A 84 -39.33 8.34 23.41
N LYS A 85 -38.32 9.05 22.91
CA LYS A 85 -37.41 8.54 21.88
C LYS A 85 -35.98 8.73 22.35
N THR A 86 -35.19 7.67 22.24
CA THR A 86 -33.75 7.71 22.50
C THR A 86 -33.01 6.98 21.39
N SER A 87 -31.77 7.41 21.15
CA SER A 87 -30.91 6.84 20.12
C SER A 87 -29.46 6.88 20.55
N GLY A 88 -28.69 5.90 20.10
CA GLY A 88 -27.26 5.80 20.35
C GLY A 88 -26.55 5.18 19.15
N GLY A 89 -25.40 5.73 18.80
CA GLY A 89 -24.56 5.25 17.71
C GLY A 89 -23.14 4.94 18.18
N LEU A 90 -22.52 3.92 17.59
CA LEU A 90 -21.12 3.57 17.79
C LEU A 90 -20.43 3.42 16.43
N THR A 91 -19.24 4.01 16.31
CA THR A 91 -18.32 3.75 15.19
C THR A 91 -16.96 3.38 15.76
N TYR A 92 -16.36 2.32 15.24
CA TYR A 92 -15.04 1.83 15.60
C TYR A 92 -14.23 1.56 14.33
N GLY A 93 -12.99 2.04 14.32
CA GLY A 93 -12.04 1.84 13.22
C GLY A 93 -10.67 1.50 13.77
N PHE A 94 -10.01 0.51 13.17
CA PHE A 94 -8.64 0.14 13.49
C PHE A 94 -7.87 -0.19 12.21
N THR A 95 -6.64 0.33 12.12
CA THR A 95 -5.76 0.14 10.96
C THR A 95 -4.42 -0.39 11.44
N LYS A 96 -3.99 -1.52 10.88
CA LYS A 96 -2.65 -2.07 11.07
C LYS A 96 -1.85 -1.92 9.78
N ASN A 97 -0.69 -1.29 9.88
CA ASN A 97 0.25 -1.13 8.77
C ASN A 97 1.52 -1.93 9.03
N TYR A 98 1.97 -2.67 8.02
CA TYR A 98 3.25 -3.37 8.02
C TYR A 98 3.98 -3.08 6.72
N THR A 99 5.24 -2.65 6.80
CA THR A 99 6.06 -2.36 5.61
C THR A 99 7.32 -3.19 5.64
N ASN A 100 7.52 -4.01 4.59
CA ASN A 100 8.78 -4.71 4.35
C ASN A 100 9.76 -3.80 3.62
N LYS A 101 10.93 -3.56 4.20
CA LYS A 101 11.97 -2.65 3.67
C LYS A 101 13.33 -3.36 3.56
N PRO A 102 13.46 -4.41 2.74
CA PRO A 102 14.72 -5.11 2.60
C PRO A 102 15.77 -4.23 1.90
N VAL A 103 17.04 -4.52 2.15
CA VAL A 103 18.14 -4.05 1.28
C VAL A 103 18.10 -4.91 0.02
N ILE A 104 17.98 -4.27 -1.14
CA ILE A 104 17.91 -4.96 -2.44
C ILE A 104 19.17 -4.60 -3.21
N ASN A 105 20.06 -5.58 -3.37
CA ASN A 105 21.31 -5.38 -4.12
C ASN A 105 21.00 -5.17 -5.60
N GLN A 106 21.61 -4.14 -6.17
CA GLN A 106 21.49 -3.78 -7.57
C GLN A 106 22.87 -3.53 -8.16
N TYR A 107 23.06 -3.87 -9.42
CA TYR A 107 24.36 -3.88 -10.08
C TYR A 107 24.34 -2.96 -11.29
N MET A 108 25.51 -2.64 -11.84
CA MET A 108 25.58 -1.97 -13.14
C MET A 108 25.32 -2.98 -14.26
N TRP A 109 24.78 -2.51 -15.38
CA TRP A 109 24.43 -3.35 -16.53
C TRP A 109 25.64 -4.04 -17.18
N PHE A 110 26.77 -3.35 -17.21
CA PHE A 110 28.09 -3.82 -17.69
C PHE A 110 29.16 -3.51 -16.65
#